data_AF-A0A927GY17-F1
#
_entry.id   AF-A0A927GY17-F1
#
_cell.length_a   1.000
_cell.length_b   1.000
_cell.length_c   1.000
_cell.angle_alpha   90.00
_cell.angle_beta   90.00
_cell.angle_gamma   90.00
#
_symmetry.space_group_name_H-M   'P 1'
#
loop_
_entity.id
_entity.type
_entity.pdbx_description
1 polymer ?
#
loop_
_entity_poly.entity_id
_entity_poly.type
_entity_poly.pdbx_seq_one_letter_code
_entity_poly.pdbx_strand_id
1 'polypeptide(L)'
;MDVLFTEAERLGLNGREAVEAARNPLLLISLPGLLGYSDLSTTGTMRAVTRRYRFCLFHLEMIAAYRSVTSDVFTAEGLQPVSGSRFARGFLPPTYEREWEPAADEDRLDKRLKRAEKAAGRILYMLGLDYGVVDIGIGADGKPVLLGVEPYPELEQSAALAFGAALAKYREGRVEESGRSLDATLGADPEFLLMNAEGQVVPASAYLPRRGLAGCDHVRIGERLLYPLAELRPDPSPDPGKLFASIRKALYRAAEHIPDRPGMRWLAGGMPARGFALGGHIHLSGLWLNSSLLRVLDNYLALPLMLIEDGRSQTRRPRYGAPGDVRRQPHGGFEYRTLPSWLVTPGITKGVLGLAALLSSSYRELHQRPLRNFELLRAYYEGDKPKLAVAVKPLIDELHELAGYRRYEHMVSPFLRMVHLGISWDESRDIRMGWKIGPWKER
;
A
#
# COMPACT_ATOMS: atom_id res chain seq x y z
N MET A 1 -12.47 -6.38 -30.14
CA MET A 1 -12.25 -6.33 -28.69
C MET A 1 -13.15 -7.39 -28.08
N ASP A 2 -12.62 -8.23 -27.20
CA ASP A 2 -13.39 -9.28 -26.51
C ASP A 2 -14.65 -8.71 -25.85
N VAL A 3 -15.75 -9.47 -25.87
CA VAL A 3 -17.03 -9.13 -25.22
C VAL A 3 -16.81 -8.85 -23.73
N LEU A 4 -15.91 -9.61 -23.09
CA LEU A 4 -15.57 -9.45 -21.67
C LEU A 4 -14.99 -8.06 -21.36
N PHE A 5 -14.09 -7.54 -22.20
CA PHE A 5 -13.51 -6.22 -22.01
C PHE A 5 -14.52 -5.11 -22.27
N THR A 6 -15.40 -5.30 -23.26
CA THR A 6 -16.48 -4.34 -23.54
C THR A 6 -17.43 -4.24 -22.34
N GLU A 7 -17.74 -5.36 -21.68
CA GLU A 7 -18.54 -5.36 -20.45
C GLU A 7 -17.80 -4.70 -19.27
N ALA A 8 -16.51 -5.00 -19.09
CA ALA A 8 -15.70 -4.37 -18.05
C ALA A 8 -15.60 -2.85 -18.21
N GLU A 9 -15.42 -2.35 -19.43
CA GLU A 9 -15.42 -0.91 -19.74
C GLU A 9 -16.76 -0.24 -19.43
N ARG A 10 -17.89 -0.91 -19.71
CA ARG A 10 -19.23 -0.42 -19.34
C ARG A 10 -19.41 -0.28 -17.83
N LEU A 11 -18.67 -1.04 -17.03
CA LEU A 11 -18.64 -0.92 -15.56
C LEU A 11 -17.67 0.18 -15.07
N GLY A 12 -16.97 0.85 -15.99
CA GLY A 12 -15.99 1.90 -15.70
C GLY A 12 -14.61 1.38 -15.30
N LEU A 13 -14.29 0.12 -15.63
CA LEU A 13 -12.97 -0.46 -15.36
C LEU A 13 -11.98 -0.11 -16.48
N ASN A 14 -10.70 0.02 -16.14
CA ASN A 14 -9.63 0.43 -17.07
C ASN A 14 -9.93 1.76 -17.77
N GLY A 15 -10.09 2.83 -16.99
CA GLY A 15 -10.28 4.18 -17.52
C GLY A 15 -9.18 4.59 -18.52
N ARG A 16 -9.55 5.43 -19.50
CA ARG A 16 -8.69 5.83 -20.62
C ARG A 16 -7.28 6.27 -20.21
N GLU A 17 -7.16 7.11 -19.17
CA GLU A 17 -5.88 7.58 -18.67
C GLU A 17 -4.96 6.44 -18.19
N ALA A 18 -5.54 5.40 -17.56
CA ALA A 18 -4.78 4.24 -17.09
C ALA A 18 -4.27 3.38 -18.25
N VAL A 19 -5.07 3.25 -19.32
CA VAL A 19 -4.68 2.58 -20.55
C VAL A 19 -3.57 3.34 -21.26
N GLU A 20 -3.68 4.67 -21.34
CA GLU A 20 -2.64 5.53 -21.91
C GLU A 20 -1.34 5.45 -21.10
N ALA A 21 -1.43 5.43 -19.77
CA ALA A 21 -0.29 5.20 -18.88
C ALA A 21 0.37 3.85 -19.14
N ALA A 22 -0.41 2.77 -19.22
CA ALA A 22 0.10 1.43 -19.51
C ALA A 22 0.74 1.28 -20.89
N ARG A 23 0.48 2.20 -21.82
CA ARG A 23 1.10 2.26 -23.15
C ARG A 23 2.25 3.26 -23.23
N ASN A 24 2.53 4.01 -22.18
CA ASN A 24 3.57 5.04 -22.17
C ASN A 24 4.96 4.39 -21.97
N PRO A 25 5.84 4.44 -22.99
CA PRO A 25 7.19 3.85 -22.94
C PRO A 25 8.04 4.32 -21.76
N LEU A 26 8.04 5.63 -21.54
CA LEU A 26 8.88 6.28 -20.54
C LEU A 26 8.39 5.95 -19.14
N LEU A 27 7.07 5.83 -18.97
CA LEU A 27 6.46 5.43 -17.71
C LEU A 27 6.81 3.98 -17.34
N LEU A 28 6.70 3.05 -18.30
CA LEU A 28 7.01 1.64 -18.05
C LEU A 28 8.50 1.40 -17.73
N ILE A 29 9.41 2.22 -18.27
CA ILE A 29 10.83 2.19 -17.88
C ILE A 29 11.03 2.74 -16.46
N SER A 30 10.36 3.84 -16.12
CA SER A 30 10.67 4.59 -14.90
C SER A 30 9.96 4.08 -13.64
N LEU A 31 8.74 3.55 -13.78
CA LEU A 31 7.91 3.10 -12.67
C LEU A 31 8.55 1.96 -11.83
N PRO A 32 9.17 0.91 -12.42
CA PRO A 32 9.83 -0.13 -11.64
C PRO A 32 10.94 0.41 -10.73
N GLY A 33 11.65 1.46 -11.17
CA GLY A 33 12.70 2.11 -10.38
C GLY A 33 12.16 2.71 -9.07
N LEU A 34 10.97 3.33 -9.09
CA LEU A 34 10.31 3.85 -7.89
C LEU A 34 9.98 2.75 -6.88
N LEU A 35 9.74 1.52 -7.36
CA LEU A 35 9.44 0.35 -6.54
C LEU A 35 10.70 -0.39 -6.03
N GLY A 36 11.90 0.07 -6.41
CA GLY A 36 13.17 -0.58 -6.10
C GLY A 36 13.41 -1.86 -6.92
N TYR A 37 12.70 -2.03 -8.04
CA TYR A 37 12.86 -3.13 -8.98
C TYR A 37 14.00 -2.86 -9.96
N SER A 38 14.47 -3.90 -10.63
CA SER A 38 15.58 -3.80 -11.56
C SER A 38 15.08 -3.44 -12.96
N ASP A 39 15.87 -2.64 -13.68
CA ASP A 39 15.63 -2.30 -15.09
C ASP A 39 16.60 -3.10 -16.00
N LEU A 40 16.14 -3.38 -17.21
CA LEU A 40 16.87 -3.99 -18.32
C LEU A 40 18.00 -3.09 -18.85
N SER A 41 17.90 -1.75 -18.70
CA SER A 41 18.88 -0.81 -19.29
C SER A 41 20.10 -0.47 -18.40
N THR A 42 20.01 -0.70 -17.09
CA THR A 42 21.05 -0.31 -16.11
C THR A 42 22.29 -1.21 -16.01
N THR A 43 22.54 -2.10 -16.96
CA THR A 43 23.78 -2.89 -16.98
C THR A 43 24.33 -3.01 -18.37
N GLY A 44 25.53 -2.48 -18.58
CA GLY A 44 26.41 -2.99 -19.62
C GLY A 44 26.44 -4.51 -19.53
N THR A 45 26.08 -5.16 -20.63
CA THR A 45 26.24 -6.59 -20.91
C THR A 45 26.05 -7.54 -19.72
N MET A 46 24.87 -8.17 -19.67
CA MET A 46 24.53 -9.38 -18.88
C MET A 46 23.97 -9.20 -17.47
N ARG A 47 22.73 -8.67 -17.35
CA ARG A 47 21.81 -9.19 -16.33
C ARG A 47 20.79 -10.10 -17.00
N ALA A 48 20.97 -11.39 -16.78
CA ALA A 48 20.05 -12.39 -17.25
C ALA A 48 18.74 -12.35 -16.47
N VAL A 49 17.62 -12.48 -17.17
CA VAL A 49 16.35 -12.89 -16.55
C VAL A 49 16.42 -14.40 -16.38
N THR A 50 16.31 -14.86 -15.14
CA THR A 50 16.47 -16.29 -14.76
C THR A 50 15.17 -17.08 -14.79
N ARG A 51 14.03 -16.38 -14.67
CA ARG A 51 12.67 -16.92 -14.73
C ARG A 51 11.73 -15.82 -15.21
N ARG A 52 10.66 -16.22 -15.89
CA ARG A 52 9.59 -15.32 -16.32
C ARG A 52 8.25 -15.84 -15.84
N TYR A 53 7.40 -14.90 -15.44
CA TYR A 53 6.05 -15.16 -15.01
C TYR A 53 5.11 -14.20 -15.72
N ARG A 54 3.92 -14.70 -16.04
CA ARG A 54 2.82 -13.93 -16.62
C ARG A 54 1.64 -14.00 -15.67
N PHE A 55 1.09 -12.85 -15.31
CA PHE A 55 -0.02 -12.76 -14.37
C PHE A 55 -1.22 -12.08 -15.02
N CYS A 56 -2.33 -12.80 -15.10
CA CYS A 56 -3.64 -12.21 -15.40
C CYS A 56 -4.23 -11.71 -14.08
N LEU A 57 -4.45 -10.41 -14.01
CA LEU A 57 -4.92 -9.72 -12.81
C LEU A 57 -6.28 -9.10 -13.10
N PHE A 58 -7.21 -9.29 -12.17
CA PHE A 58 -8.48 -8.60 -12.16
C PHE A 58 -8.69 -7.96 -10.80
N HIS A 59 -8.80 -6.65 -10.83
CA HIS A 59 -9.02 -5.76 -9.71
C HIS A 59 -7.87 -5.75 -8.70
N LEU A 60 -8.00 -6.52 -7.62
CA LEU A 60 -6.97 -6.70 -6.58
C LEU A 60 -6.59 -8.18 -6.43
N GLU A 61 -7.00 -9.01 -7.39
CA GLU A 61 -6.86 -10.47 -7.35
C GLU A 61 -6.08 -10.95 -8.59
N MET A 62 -5.19 -11.91 -8.38
CA MET A 62 -4.60 -12.70 -9.45
C MET A 62 -5.59 -13.81 -9.81
N ILE A 63 -6.02 -13.82 -11.07
CA ILE A 63 -7.00 -14.79 -11.58
C ILE A 63 -6.36 -15.93 -12.36
N ALA A 64 -5.16 -15.70 -12.92
CA ALA A 64 -4.32 -16.74 -13.49
C ALA A 64 -2.84 -16.35 -13.41
N ALA A 65 -1.98 -17.36 -13.26
CA ALA A 65 -0.54 -17.21 -13.26
C ALA A 65 0.08 -18.29 -14.15
N TYR A 66 1.08 -17.89 -14.93
CA TYR A 66 1.81 -18.75 -15.84
C TYR A 66 3.31 -18.56 -15.61
N ARG A 67 4.08 -19.60 -15.90
CA ARG A 67 5.55 -19.56 -15.91
C ARG A 67 6.07 -19.92 -17.29
N SER A 68 7.26 -19.45 -17.63
CA SER A 68 7.89 -19.86 -18.88
C SER A 68 8.30 -21.34 -18.84
N VAL A 69 7.99 -22.08 -19.91
CA VAL A 69 8.37 -23.49 -20.12
C VAL A 69 9.89 -23.63 -20.22
N THR A 70 10.55 -22.66 -20.84
CA THR A 70 12.02 -22.60 -20.92
C THR A 70 12.59 -21.90 -19.69
N SER A 71 13.69 -22.47 -19.16
CA SER A 71 14.48 -21.91 -18.06
C SER A 71 15.71 -21.14 -18.58
N ASP A 72 15.64 -20.69 -19.84
CA ASP A 72 16.75 -20.04 -20.50
C ASP A 72 17.12 -18.72 -19.83
N VAL A 73 18.42 -18.47 -19.82
CA VAL A 73 19.04 -17.26 -19.29
C VAL A 73 18.93 -16.18 -20.36
N PHE A 74 17.90 -15.33 -20.29
CA PHE A 74 17.65 -14.31 -21.31
C PHE A 74 18.58 -13.12 -21.11
N THR A 75 19.46 -12.83 -22.08
CA THR A 75 20.27 -11.61 -22.07
C THR A 75 19.43 -10.40 -22.44
N ALA A 76 19.83 -9.20 -22.00
CA ALA A 76 19.17 -7.95 -22.38
C ALA A 76 19.13 -7.75 -23.91
N GLU A 77 20.08 -8.32 -24.65
CA GLU A 77 20.12 -8.31 -26.12
C GLU A 77 19.09 -9.25 -26.76
N GLY A 78 18.83 -10.42 -26.16
CA GLY A 78 17.78 -11.34 -26.61
C GLY A 78 16.34 -10.91 -26.25
N LEU A 79 16.21 -9.86 -25.43
CA LEU A 79 14.94 -9.20 -25.08
C LEU A 79 14.75 -7.87 -25.82
N GLN A 80 15.70 -7.45 -26.67
CA GLN A 80 15.56 -6.23 -27.46
C GLN A 80 14.60 -6.45 -28.63
N PRO A 81 13.63 -5.54 -28.86
CA PRO A 81 12.81 -5.58 -30.06
C PRO A 81 13.67 -5.30 -31.29
N VAL A 82 13.45 -6.08 -32.35
CA VAL A 82 14.04 -5.82 -33.66
C VAL A 82 13.45 -4.50 -34.19
N SER A 83 14.29 -3.46 -34.18
CA SER A 83 14.13 -2.13 -34.79
C SER A 83 13.21 -1.09 -34.11
N GLY A 84 13.85 -0.01 -33.64
CA GLY A 84 13.39 1.38 -33.84
C GLY A 84 12.42 2.00 -32.84
N SER A 85 11.70 1.23 -32.04
CA SER A 85 10.78 1.78 -31.04
C SER A 85 10.68 0.80 -29.88
N ARG A 86 11.16 1.19 -28.69
CA ARG A 86 11.16 0.30 -27.52
C ARG A 86 9.76 -0.13 -27.08
N PHE A 87 8.68 0.42 -27.64
CA PHE A 87 7.32 0.25 -27.11
C PHE A 87 6.17 0.37 -28.14
N ALA A 88 6.45 0.33 -29.44
CA ALA A 88 5.38 0.26 -30.45
C ALA A 88 5.16 -1.20 -30.89
N ARG A 89 3.91 -1.67 -30.77
CA ARG A 89 3.33 -2.90 -31.37
C ARG A 89 4.36 -3.83 -32.04
N GLY A 90 4.84 -4.82 -31.29
CA GLY A 90 5.76 -5.83 -31.80
C GLY A 90 6.59 -6.46 -30.70
N PHE A 91 5.96 -6.91 -29.61
CA PHE A 91 6.70 -7.60 -28.55
C PHE A 91 6.68 -9.11 -28.81
N LEU A 92 7.86 -9.59 -29.19
CA LEU A 92 8.31 -10.97 -29.37
C LEU A 92 7.93 -11.62 -30.73
N PRO A 93 8.83 -12.42 -31.34
CA PRO A 93 8.54 -13.14 -32.59
C PRO A 93 7.29 -14.03 -32.44
N PRO A 94 6.54 -14.33 -33.53
CA PRO A 94 5.31 -15.13 -33.50
C PRO A 94 5.47 -16.56 -32.93
N THR A 95 6.70 -17.03 -32.72
CA THR A 95 7.01 -18.34 -32.11
C THR A 95 6.87 -18.36 -30.59
N TYR A 96 6.60 -17.22 -29.94
CA TYR A 96 6.57 -17.06 -28.48
C TYR A 96 5.27 -17.47 -27.78
N GLU A 97 4.18 -17.69 -28.53
CA GLU A 97 2.88 -18.06 -27.96
C GLU A 97 2.85 -19.48 -27.38
N ARG A 98 3.88 -20.31 -27.62
CA ARG A 98 3.98 -21.70 -27.12
C ARG A 98 4.88 -21.89 -25.89
N GLU A 99 5.15 -20.83 -25.12
CA GLU A 99 6.14 -20.86 -24.02
C GLU A 99 5.57 -20.68 -22.61
N TRP A 100 4.26 -20.61 -22.42
CA TRP A 100 3.65 -20.44 -21.10
C TRP A 100 2.93 -21.71 -20.66
N GLU A 101 3.22 -22.15 -19.44
CA GLU A 101 2.44 -23.19 -18.77
C GLU A 101 1.80 -22.64 -17.49
N PRO A 102 0.59 -23.09 -17.12
CA PRO A 102 -0.04 -22.69 -15.88
C PRO A 102 0.86 -22.97 -14.68
N ALA A 103 1.02 -22.01 -13.78
CA ALA A 103 1.78 -22.24 -12.56
C ALA A 103 1.03 -23.24 -11.67
N ALA A 104 1.70 -24.34 -11.30
CA ALA A 104 1.10 -25.39 -10.48
C ALA A 104 0.94 -24.93 -9.02
N ASP A 105 0.13 -25.65 -8.24
CA ASP A 105 -0.01 -25.36 -6.80
C ASP A 105 1.32 -25.47 -6.04
N GLU A 106 2.21 -26.35 -6.47
CA GLU A 106 3.58 -26.47 -5.92
C GLU A 106 4.41 -25.20 -6.17
N ASP A 107 4.21 -24.52 -7.30
CA ASP A 107 4.88 -23.24 -7.62
C ASP A 107 4.44 -22.11 -6.69
N ARG A 108 3.27 -22.22 -6.03
CA ARG A 108 2.82 -21.24 -5.03
C ARG A 108 3.70 -21.24 -3.78
N LEU A 109 4.59 -22.21 -3.60
CA LEU A 109 5.61 -22.19 -2.54
C LEU A 109 6.89 -21.46 -2.98
N ASP A 110 7.08 -21.20 -4.29
CA ASP A 110 8.24 -20.49 -4.82
C ASP A 110 8.22 -19.02 -4.39
N LYS A 111 9.25 -18.62 -3.62
CA LYS A 111 9.46 -17.24 -3.18
C LYS A 111 9.65 -16.27 -4.35
N ARG A 112 10.13 -16.75 -5.50
CA ARG A 112 10.33 -15.94 -6.72
C ARG A 112 8.99 -15.61 -7.37
N LEU A 113 8.10 -16.59 -7.51
CA LEU A 113 6.74 -16.39 -8.01
C LEU A 113 5.97 -15.38 -7.15
N LYS A 114 5.97 -15.55 -5.82
CA LYS A 114 5.30 -14.59 -4.90
C LYS A 114 5.85 -13.17 -5.03
N ARG A 115 7.16 -13.04 -5.25
CA ARG A 115 7.81 -11.73 -5.44
C ARG A 115 7.39 -11.11 -6.77
N ALA A 116 7.33 -11.90 -7.83
CA ALA A 116 6.88 -11.47 -9.15
C ALA A 116 5.40 -11.09 -9.16
N GLU A 117 4.54 -11.89 -8.52
CA GLU A 117 3.10 -11.62 -8.36
C GLU A 117 2.87 -10.29 -7.61
N LYS A 118 3.58 -10.09 -6.50
CA LYS A 118 3.51 -8.82 -5.75
C LYS A 118 3.94 -7.62 -6.60
N ALA A 119 4.97 -7.79 -7.43
CA ALA A 119 5.44 -6.74 -8.34
C ALA A 119 4.41 -6.45 -9.44
N ALA A 120 3.83 -7.48 -10.04
CA ALA A 120 2.79 -7.38 -11.06
C ALA A 120 1.58 -6.60 -10.54
N GLY A 121 1.06 -6.98 -9.36
CA GLY A 121 -0.07 -6.29 -8.73
C GLY A 121 0.23 -4.82 -8.42
N ARG A 122 1.43 -4.51 -7.89
CA ARG A 122 1.83 -3.12 -7.59
C ARG A 122 1.95 -2.27 -8.84
N ILE A 123 2.57 -2.80 -9.90
CA ILE A 123 2.74 -2.09 -11.18
C ILE A 123 1.38 -1.81 -11.82
N LEU A 124 0.51 -2.82 -11.92
CA LEU A 124 -0.83 -2.64 -12.47
C LEU A 124 -1.63 -1.60 -11.68
N TYR A 125 -1.59 -1.68 -10.35
CA TYR A 125 -2.26 -0.72 -9.46
C TYR A 125 -1.76 0.72 -9.67
N MET A 126 -0.44 0.92 -9.76
CA MET A 126 0.19 2.24 -9.94
C MET A 126 -0.04 2.84 -11.33
N LEU A 127 -0.19 2.01 -12.35
CA LEU A 127 -0.65 2.45 -13.68
C LEU A 127 -2.13 2.86 -13.67
N GLY A 128 -2.85 2.65 -12.56
CA GLY A 128 -4.26 2.97 -12.44
C GLY A 128 -5.19 1.99 -13.14
N LEU A 129 -4.66 0.87 -13.64
CA LEU A 129 -5.43 -0.20 -14.26
C LEU A 129 -6.25 -0.94 -13.20
N ASP A 130 -7.43 -1.41 -13.58
CA ASP A 130 -8.25 -2.30 -12.80
C ASP A 130 -8.08 -3.75 -13.23
N TYR A 131 -7.62 -4.04 -14.45
CA TYR A 131 -7.28 -5.39 -14.88
C TYR A 131 -6.23 -5.35 -16.00
N GLY A 132 -5.63 -6.49 -16.28
CA GLY A 132 -4.68 -6.65 -17.38
C GLY A 132 -3.75 -7.83 -17.16
N VAL A 133 -2.83 -8.01 -18.10
CA VAL A 133 -1.72 -8.95 -17.99
C VAL A 133 -0.43 -8.20 -17.70
N VAL A 134 0.37 -8.72 -16.78
CA VAL A 134 1.71 -8.20 -16.48
C VAL A 134 2.71 -9.33 -16.53
N ASP A 135 3.76 -9.13 -17.33
CA ASP A 135 4.87 -10.05 -17.47
C ASP A 135 6.05 -9.56 -16.60
N ILE A 136 6.49 -10.40 -15.68
CA ILE A 136 7.57 -10.11 -14.74
C ILE A 136 8.69 -11.15 -14.86
N GLY A 137 9.90 -10.66 -15.07
CA GLY A 137 11.13 -11.41 -14.97
C GLY A 137 11.71 -11.39 -13.55
N ILE A 138 12.52 -12.37 -13.21
CA ILE A 138 13.41 -12.34 -12.04
C ILE A 138 14.85 -12.18 -12.53
N GLY A 139 15.44 -11.02 -12.28
CA GLY A 139 16.84 -10.76 -12.60
C GLY A 139 17.79 -11.65 -11.80
N ALA A 140 19.04 -11.76 -12.25
CA ALA A 140 20.09 -12.49 -11.54
C ALA A 140 20.35 -11.99 -10.09
N ASP A 141 20.02 -10.73 -9.80
CA ASP A 141 20.04 -10.14 -8.44
C ASP A 141 18.82 -10.53 -7.58
N GLY A 142 17.92 -11.36 -8.12
CA GLY A 142 16.69 -11.81 -7.49
C GLY A 142 15.58 -10.77 -7.45
N LYS A 143 15.75 -9.59 -8.05
CA LYS A 143 14.72 -8.54 -8.08
C LYS A 143 13.76 -8.73 -9.26
N PRO A 144 12.50 -8.30 -9.12
CA PRO A 144 11.57 -8.21 -10.24
C PRO A 144 12.12 -7.29 -11.34
N VAL A 145 11.79 -7.65 -12.57
CA VAL A 145 12.04 -6.85 -13.78
C VAL A 145 10.73 -6.82 -14.55
N LEU A 146 10.24 -5.62 -14.89
CA LEU A 146 9.04 -5.49 -15.72
C LEU A 146 9.40 -5.84 -17.18
N LEU A 147 8.66 -6.77 -17.78
CA LEU A 147 8.85 -7.20 -19.17
C LEU A 147 7.75 -6.66 -20.08
N GLY A 148 6.51 -6.57 -19.59
CA GLY A 148 5.38 -6.09 -20.37
C GLY A 148 4.13 -5.85 -19.53
N VAL A 149 3.27 -4.96 -20.01
CA VAL A 149 1.92 -4.71 -19.47
C VAL A 149 0.94 -4.65 -20.63
N GLU A 150 -0.12 -5.44 -20.55
CA GLU A 150 -1.19 -5.50 -21.54
C GLU A 150 -2.52 -5.15 -20.89
N PRO A 151 -3.09 -3.95 -21.13
CA PRO A 151 -4.39 -3.57 -20.55
C PRO A 151 -5.57 -4.31 -21.19
N TYR A 152 -5.39 -4.86 -22.40
CA TYR A 152 -6.38 -5.65 -23.13
C TYR A 152 -5.69 -6.86 -23.80
N PRO A 153 -5.29 -7.86 -23.00
CA PRO A 153 -4.60 -9.04 -23.52
C PRO A 153 -5.56 -9.93 -24.31
N GLU A 154 -5.04 -10.72 -25.24
CA GLU A 154 -5.78 -11.86 -25.77
C GLU A 154 -5.78 -12.97 -24.70
N LEU A 155 -6.97 -13.37 -24.26
CA LEU A 155 -7.10 -14.36 -23.18
C LEU A 155 -7.30 -15.76 -23.76
N GLU A 156 -6.51 -16.70 -23.28
CA GLU A 156 -6.79 -18.12 -23.50
C GLU A 156 -8.09 -18.54 -22.80
N GLN A 157 -8.68 -19.66 -23.23
CA GLN A 157 -9.99 -20.11 -22.76
C GLN A 157 -10.10 -20.18 -21.22
N SER A 158 -9.09 -20.71 -20.53
CA SER A 158 -9.07 -20.82 -19.07
C SER A 158 -9.01 -19.45 -18.38
N ALA A 159 -8.17 -18.54 -18.88
CA ALA A 159 -8.09 -17.17 -18.38
C ALA A 159 -9.35 -16.36 -18.68
N ALA A 160 -9.96 -16.54 -19.85
CA ALA A 160 -11.22 -15.91 -20.22
C ALA A 160 -12.38 -16.34 -19.30
N LEU A 161 -12.46 -17.64 -18.96
CA LEU A 161 -13.42 -18.15 -17.98
C LEU A 161 -13.18 -17.55 -16.58
N ALA A 162 -11.92 -17.51 -16.14
CA ALA A 162 -11.56 -16.91 -14.85
C ALA A 162 -11.89 -15.39 -14.81
N PHE A 163 -11.65 -14.69 -15.92
CA PHE A 163 -11.99 -13.28 -16.07
C PHE A 163 -13.51 -13.07 -16.00
N GLY A 164 -14.30 -13.87 -16.74
CA GLY A 164 -15.75 -13.81 -16.70
C GLY A 164 -16.31 -14.05 -15.29
N ALA A 165 -15.77 -15.03 -14.56
CA ALA A 165 -16.14 -15.27 -13.16
C ALA A 165 -15.78 -14.10 -12.24
N ALA A 166 -14.58 -13.51 -12.41
CA ALA A 166 -14.15 -12.35 -11.64
C ALA A 166 -15.02 -11.10 -11.92
N LEU A 167 -15.42 -10.92 -13.18
CA LEU A 167 -16.31 -9.84 -13.61
C LEU A 167 -17.72 -10.00 -13.01
N ALA A 168 -18.27 -11.21 -13.00
CA ALA A 168 -19.54 -11.51 -12.35
C ALA A 168 -19.48 -11.21 -10.83
N LYS A 169 -18.46 -11.72 -10.14
CA LYS A 169 -18.20 -11.44 -8.72
C LYS A 169 -18.05 -9.95 -8.43
N TYR A 170 -17.42 -9.20 -9.33
CA TYR A 170 -17.29 -7.75 -9.21
C TYR A 170 -18.66 -7.04 -9.31
N ARG A 171 -19.53 -7.48 -10.22
CA ARG A 171 -20.89 -6.93 -10.35
C ARG A 171 -21.71 -7.18 -9.08
N GLU A 172 -21.66 -8.40 -8.55
CA GLU A 172 -22.32 -8.78 -7.29
C GLU A 172 -21.83 -7.92 -6.13
N GLY A 173 -20.51 -7.87 -5.91
CA GLY A 173 -19.92 -7.06 -4.84
C GLY A 173 -20.25 -5.57 -4.95
N ARG A 174 -20.37 -5.04 -6.18
CA ARG A 174 -20.77 -3.64 -6.40
C ARG A 174 -22.23 -3.39 -6.00
N VAL A 175 -23.13 -4.34 -6.28
CA VAL A 175 -24.54 -4.24 -5.88
C VAL A 175 -24.66 -4.32 -4.36
N GLU A 176 -23.99 -5.30 -3.73
CA GLU A 176 -23.97 -5.47 -2.28
C GLU A 176 -23.44 -4.22 -1.56
N GLU A 177 -22.28 -3.72 -1.99
CA GLU A 177 -21.68 -2.51 -1.40
C GLU A 177 -22.54 -1.26 -1.65
N SER A 178 -23.28 -1.20 -2.77
CA SER A 178 -24.20 -0.09 -3.02
C SER A 178 -25.43 -0.11 -2.14
N GLY A 179 -25.88 -1.31 -1.74
CA GLY A 179 -26.98 -1.53 -0.80
C GLY A 179 -26.56 -1.49 0.67
N ARG A 180 -25.28 -1.26 0.98
CA ARG A 180 -24.79 -1.22 2.36
C ARG A 180 -25.44 -0.08 3.14
N SER A 181 -26.03 -0.42 4.29
CA SER A 181 -26.69 0.51 5.20
C SER A 181 -25.94 0.74 6.52
N LEU A 182 -25.01 -0.17 6.87
CA LEU A 182 -24.23 -0.09 8.11
C LEU A 182 -22.88 0.59 7.88
N ASP A 183 -22.43 1.31 8.89
CA ASP A 183 -21.07 1.86 8.93
C ASP A 183 -20.04 0.72 8.99
N ALA A 184 -18.91 0.94 8.32
CA ALA A 184 -17.76 0.05 8.43
C ALA A 184 -17.25 0.02 9.88
N THR A 185 -16.85 -1.16 10.34
CA THR A 185 -16.16 -1.29 11.62
C THR A 185 -14.67 -1.07 11.41
N LEU A 186 -14.09 -0.16 12.20
CA LEU A 186 -12.66 0.14 12.18
C LEU A 186 -11.94 -0.61 13.30
N GLY A 187 -10.83 -1.24 12.97
CA GLY A 187 -9.78 -1.65 13.90
C GLY A 187 -8.47 -0.93 13.57
N ALA A 188 -7.45 -1.07 14.41
CA ALA A 188 -6.16 -0.45 14.15
C ALA A 188 -5.04 -1.20 14.86
N ASP A 189 -3.87 -1.28 14.21
CA ASP A 189 -2.65 -1.82 14.80
C ASP A 189 -1.49 -0.80 14.69
N PRO A 190 -1.50 0.30 15.48
CA PRO A 190 -0.42 1.27 15.45
C PRO A 190 0.78 0.80 16.28
N GLU A 191 1.97 0.98 15.71
CA GLU A 191 3.25 0.55 16.30
C GLU A 191 4.00 1.72 16.97
N PHE A 192 4.84 1.43 17.95
CA PHE A 192 5.81 2.38 18.54
C PHE A 192 7.10 1.67 18.99
N LEU A 193 8.18 2.44 19.14
CA LEU A 193 9.48 1.98 19.64
C LEU A 193 9.75 2.44 21.06
N LEU A 194 10.55 1.67 21.77
CA LEU A 194 11.17 2.07 23.03
C LEU A 194 12.63 2.44 22.77
N MET A 195 13.06 3.60 23.28
CA MET A 195 14.43 4.07 23.17
C MET A 195 14.95 4.52 24.54
N ASN A 196 16.12 4.03 24.95
CA ASN A 196 16.74 4.42 26.22
C ASN A 196 17.42 5.81 26.14
N ALA A 197 17.99 6.24 27.27
CA ALA A 197 18.69 7.53 27.39
C ALA A 197 19.92 7.61 26.48
N GLU A 198 20.55 6.47 26.19
CA GLU A 198 21.72 6.33 25.32
C GLU A 198 21.36 6.34 23.83
N GLY A 199 20.07 6.43 23.47
CA GLY A 199 19.60 6.45 22.09
C GLY A 199 19.51 5.07 21.43
N GLN A 200 19.61 4.00 22.21
CA GLN A 200 19.51 2.62 21.74
C GLN A 200 18.06 2.13 21.78
N VAL A 201 17.67 1.37 20.76
CA VAL A 201 16.35 0.73 20.71
C VAL A 201 16.30 -0.41 21.72
N VAL A 202 15.31 -0.36 22.60
CA VAL A 202 15.04 -1.39 23.59
C VAL A 202 13.96 -2.32 23.03
N PRO A 203 14.18 -3.64 22.94
CA PRO A 203 13.18 -4.54 22.39
C PRO A 203 11.88 -4.49 23.20
N ALA A 204 10.74 -4.27 22.54
CA ALA A 204 9.43 -4.29 23.18
C ALA A 204 9.14 -5.61 23.90
N SER A 205 9.64 -6.74 23.39
CA SER A 205 9.52 -8.05 24.03
C SER A 205 10.23 -8.19 25.38
N ALA A 206 11.04 -7.21 25.78
CA ALA A 206 11.59 -7.15 27.13
C ALA A 206 10.50 -6.86 28.19
N TYR A 207 9.37 -6.28 27.77
CA TYR A 207 8.31 -5.81 28.68
C TYR A 207 6.91 -6.26 28.26
N LEU A 208 6.63 -6.32 26.95
CA LEU A 208 5.31 -6.64 26.42
C LEU A 208 5.21 -8.10 25.96
N PRO A 209 4.04 -8.74 26.17
CA PRO A 209 3.78 -10.07 25.61
C PRO A 209 3.74 -10.03 24.07
N ARG A 210 3.78 -11.21 23.43
CA ARG A 210 3.67 -11.30 21.95
C ARG A 210 2.29 -10.90 21.41
N ARG A 211 1.24 -11.00 22.22
CA ARG A 211 -0.15 -10.75 21.84
C ARG A 211 -0.87 -10.04 22.97
N GLY A 212 -2.03 -9.47 22.65
CA GLY A 212 -2.89 -8.76 23.59
C GLY A 212 -3.07 -7.30 23.17
N LEU A 213 -3.83 -6.58 23.99
CA LEU A 213 -4.17 -5.17 23.77
C LEU A 213 -2.94 -4.28 23.55
N ALA A 214 -1.85 -4.58 24.25
CA ALA A 214 -0.51 -4.08 23.97
C ALA A 214 0.44 -5.28 23.89
N GLY A 215 1.07 -5.48 22.75
CA GLY A 215 2.00 -6.59 22.52
C GLY A 215 3.23 -6.17 21.75
N CYS A 216 3.95 -7.13 21.18
CA CYS A 216 5.09 -6.87 20.31
C CYS A 216 4.92 -7.51 18.93
N ASP A 217 5.47 -6.83 17.91
CA ASP A 217 5.59 -7.38 16.55
C ASP A 217 7.06 -7.59 16.17
N HIS A 218 7.25 -8.45 15.16
CA HIS A 218 8.53 -8.97 14.76
C HIS A 218 9.15 -8.18 13.60
N VAL A 219 10.47 -8.02 13.68
CA VAL A 219 11.30 -7.57 12.56
C VAL A 219 12.31 -8.67 12.25
N ARG A 220 12.40 -9.03 10.98
CA ARG A 220 13.44 -9.94 10.49
C ARG A 220 14.71 -9.18 10.16
N ILE A 221 15.80 -9.50 10.86
CA ILE A 221 17.14 -8.97 10.61
C ILE A 221 18.04 -10.15 10.24
N GLY A 222 18.36 -10.27 8.95
CA GLY A 222 19.01 -11.47 8.41
C GLY A 222 18.12 -12.70 8.63
N GLU A 223 18.67 -13.73 9.27
CA GLU A 223 17.94 -14.96 9.62
C GLU A 223 17.22 -14.88 10.98
N ARG A 224 17.52 -13.85 11.79
CA ARG A 224 16.97 -13.71 13.14
C ARG A 224 15.62 -13.01 13.12
N LEU A 225 14.71 -13.54 13.94
CA LEU A 225 13.42 -12.94 14.25
C LEU A 225 13.53 -12.22 15.59
N LEU A 226 13.46 -10.89 15.57
CA LEU A 226 13.47 -10.07 16.78
C LEU A 226 12.07 -9.47 16.98
N TYR A 227 11.73 -9.08 18.20
CA TYR A 227 10.45 -8.44 18.53
C TYR A 227 10.65 -7.03 19.09
N PRO A 228 11.21 -6.10 18.29
CA PRO A 228 11.60 -4.78 18.77
C PRO A 228 10.42 -3.80 18.86
N LEU A 229 9.34 -4.03 18.12
CA LEU A 229 8.24 -3.08 17.98
C LEU A 229 7.16 -3.38 19.01
N ALA A 230 6.66 -2.35 19.68
CA ALA A 230 5.42 -2.45 20.43
C ALA A 230 4.25 -2.20 19.47
N GLU A 231 3.20 -3.01 19.54
CA GLU A 231 2.02 -2.90 18.67
C GLU A 231 0.76 -2.93 19.54
N LEU A 232 -0.07 -1.90 19.41
CA LEU A 232 -1.37 -1.83 20.07
C LEU A 232 -2.42 -2.57 19.25
N ARG A 233 -3.36 -3.26 19.90
CA ARG A 233 -4.47 -3.97 19.25
C ARG A 233 -5.80 -3.64 19.96
N PRO A 234 -6.25 -2.38 19.92
CA PRO A 234 -7.51 -1.92 20.51
C PRO A 234 -8.73 -2.71 20.02
N ASP A 235 -9.77 -2.76 20.86
CA ASP A 235 -11.06 -3.30 20.45
C ASP A 235 -11.63 -2.49 19.27
N PRO A 236 -12.08 -3.15 18.18
CA PRO A 236 -12.60 -2.49 17.00
C PRO A 236 -13.96 -1.81 17.27
N SER A 237 -14.30 -0.79 16.49
CA SER A 237 -15.57 -0.08 16.61
C SER A 237 -16.01 0.58 15.29
N PRO A 238 -17.32 0.63 14.99
CA PRO A 238 -17.84 1.50 13.93
C PRO A 238 -17.81 3.00 14.31
N ASP A 239 -17.62 3.31 15.59
CA ASP A 239 -17.46 4.68 16.08
C ASP A 239 -15.96 4.99 16.25
N PRO A 240 -15.36 5.88 15.42
CA PRO A 240 -13.94 6.20 15.51
C PRO A 240 -13.56 6.86 16.85
N GLY A 241 -14.50 7.51 17.55
CA GLY A 241 -14.29 8.04 18.89
C GLY A 241 -14.13 6.95 19.94
N LYS A 242 -14.90 5.85 19.83
CA LYS A 242 -14.75 4.68 20.69
C LYS A 242 -13.44 3.95 20.42
N LEU A 243 -13.06 3.79 19.14
CA LEU A 243 -11.76 3.21 18.78
C LEU A 243 -10.60 4.05 19.32
N PHE A 244 -10.68 5.38 19.23
CA PHE A 244 -9.71 6.29 19.85
C PHE A 244 -9.58 6.05 21.36
N ALA A 245 -10.70 5.90 22.07
CA ALA A 245 -10.70 5.60 23.50
C ALA A 245 -10.06 4.23 23.80
N SER A 246 -10.32 3.22 22.97
CA SER A 246 -9.69 1.89 23.08
C SER A 246 -8.17 1.94 22.85
N ILE A 247 -7.68 2.75 21.91
CA ILE A 247 -6.23 2.99 21.71
C ILE A 247 -5.62 3.59 22.97
N ARG A 248 -6.29 4.58 23.57
CA ARG A 248 -5.81 5.19 24.82
C ARG A 248 -5.74 4.16 25.96
N LYS A 249 -6.74 3.26 26.07
CA LYS A 249 -6.69 2.14 27.03
C LYS A 249 -5.50 1.21 26.75
N ALA A 250 -5.23 0.90 25.48
CA ALA A 250 -4.11 0.06 25.09
C ALA A 250 -2.75 0.68 25.45
N LEU A 251 -2.62 1.99 25.28
CA LEU A 251 -1.44 2.73 25.73
C LEU A 251 -1.25 2.69 27.26
N TYR A 252 -2.32 2.87 28.05
CA TYR A 252 -2.23 2.69 29.51
C TYR A 252 -1.85 1.25 29.88
N ARG A 253 -2.40 0.25 29.19
CA ARG A 253 -2.03 -1.15 29.39
C ARG A 253 -0.56 -1.41 29.09
N ALA A 254 -0.01 -0.78 28.05
CA ALA A 254 1.42 -0.84 27.77
C ALA A 254 2.24 -0.21 28.91
N ALA A 255 1.78 0.91 29.48
CA ALA A 255 2.47 1.63 30.55
C ALA A 255 2.48 0.86 31.89
N GLU A 256 1.51 -0.03 32.12
CA GLU A 256 1.51 -0.96 33.25
C GLU A 256 2.67 -1.99 33.17
N HIS A 257 3.15 -2.30 31.96
CA HIS A 257 4.17 -3.33 31.73
C HIS A 257 5.57 -2.74 31.51
N ILE A 258 5.65 -1.59 30.85
CA ILE A 258 6.91 -0.96 30.50
C ILE A 258 7.36 -0.10 31.70
N PRO A 259 8.51 -0.43 32.33
CA PRO A 259 8.95 0.30 33.50
C PRO A 259 9.30 1.74 33.16
N ASP A 260 8.91 2.67 34.02
CA ASP A 260 9.33 4.06 33.87
C ASP A 260 10.79 4.22 34.28
N ARG A 261 11.67 4.27 33.28
CA ARG A 261 13.10 4.48 33.45
C ARG A 261 13.46 5.90 33.01
N PRO A 262 14.28 6.65 33.77
CA PRO A 262 14.75 7.96 33.35
C PRO A 262 15.34 7.94 31.94
N GLY A 263 14.87 8.82 31.07
CA GLY A 263 15.34 8.95 29.69
C GLY A 263 14.80 7.91 28.70
N MET A 264 13.98 6.94 29.15
CA MET A 264 13.21 6.09 28.24
C MET A 264 12.19 6.95 27.47
N ARG A 265 12.07 6.75 26.16
CA ARG A 265 11.09 7.41 25.30
C ARG A 265 10.29 6.41 24.50
N TRP A 266 9.01 6.71 24.29
CA TRP A 266 8.15 5.98 23.37
C TRP A 266 8.03 6.78 22.07
N LEU A 267 8.52 6.22 20.97
CA LEU A 267 8.62 6.93 19.69
C LEU A 267 7.66 6.33 18.67
N ALA A 268 6.91 7.18 17.97
CA ALA A 268 6.05 6.80 16.85
C ALA A 268 6.45 7.59 15.59
N GLY A 269 5.72 7.40 14.49
CA GLY A 269 6.02 7.99 13.18
C GLY A 269 6.29 6.92 12.13
N GLY A 270 7.02 7.26 11.07
CA GLY A 270 7.38 6.30 10.04
C GLY A 270 8.75 5.66 10.23
N MET A 271 9.77 6.42 10.66
CA MET A 271 11.16 5.95 10.84
C MET A 271 11.85 6.62 12.06
N PRO A 272 11.32 6.49 13.28
CA PRO A 272 11.89 7.14 14.47
C PRO A 272 13.32 6.70 14.78
N ALA A 273 13.73 5.50 14.36
CA ALA A 273 15.09 4.99 14.45
C ALA A 273 15.51 4.33 13.13
N ARG A 274 16.80 4.45 12.77
CA ARG A 274 17.36 3.87 11.55
C ARG A 274 17.10 2.36 11.51
N GLY A 275 16.49 1.89 10.43
CA GLY A 275 16.18 0.46 10.22
C GLY A 275 14.89 -0.03 10.87
N PHE A 276 14.18 0.81 11.61
CA PHE A 276 12.90 0.47 12.25
C PHE A 276 11.77 1.30 11.64
N ALA A 277 11.21 0.80 10.55
CA ALA A 277 9.99 1.34 9.98
C ALA A 277 8.79 0.95 10.84
N LEU A 278 7.96 1.94 11.18
CA LEU A 278 6.74 1.72 11.96
C LEU A 278 5.49 1.86 11.09
N GLY A 279 4.49 1.03 11.36
CA GLY A 279 3.18 0.99 10.73
C GLY A 279 2.07 1.57 11.60
N GLY A 280 1.09 2.20 10.96
CA GLY A 280 -0.17 2.62 11.56
C GLY A 280 -1.33 1.94 10.86
N HIS A 281 -1.39 0.61 10.93
CA HIS A 281 -2.34 -0.17 10.13
C HIS A 281 -3.79 0.11 10.55
N ILE A 282 -4.69 0.20 9.58
CA ILE A 282 -6.14 0.36 9.82
C ILE A 282 -6.86 -0.88 9.29
N HIS A 283 -7.67 -1.50 10.12
CA HIS A 283 -8.53 -2.62 9.74
C HIS A 283 -9.92 -2.11 9.42
N LEU A 284 -10.49 -2.62 8.33
CA LEU A 284 -11.76 -2.19 7.78
C LEU A 284 -12.61 -3.43 7.52
N SER A 285 -13.75 -3.55 8.20
CA SER A 285 -14.68 -4.66 8.03
C SER A 285 -16.13 -4.18 7.87
N GLY A 286 -16.98 -5.04 7.30
CA GLY A 286 -18.35 -4.66 6.93
C GLY A 286 -18.45 -3.80 5.67
N LEU A 287 -17.39 -3.75 4.85
CA LEU A 287 -17.38 -3.10 3.54
C LEU A 287 -16.55 -3.89 2.53
N TRP A 288 -16.87 -3.76 1.25
CA TRP A 288 -16.20 -4.45 0.18
C TRP A 288 -14.85 -3.81 -0.16
N LEU A 289 -13.76 -4.59 0.00
CA LEU A 289 -12.44 -4.19 -0.52
C LEU A 289 -12.46 -4.16 -2.04
N ASN A 290 -12.31 -2.95 -2.59
CA ASN A 290 -12.21 -2.69 -4.02
C ASN A 290 -11.14 -1.63 -4.34
N SER A 291 -10.65 -1.61 -5.59
CA SER A 291 -9.59 -0.71 -6.07
C SER A 291 -9.98 0.77 -5.93
N SER A 292 -11.26 1.12 -6.07
CA SER A 292 -11.71 2.51 -5.91
C SER A 292 -11.55 2.98 -4.47
N LEU A 293 -12.04 2.19 -3.50
CA LEU A 293 -11.85 2.46 -2.08
C LEU A 293 -10.36 2.54 -1.72
N LEU A 294 -9.54 1.59 -2.18
CA LEU A 294 -8.12 1.59 -1.89
C LEU A 294 -7.43 2.84 -2.45
N ARG A 295 -7.77 3.26 -3.68
CA ARG A 295 -7.26 4.50 -4.28
C ARG A 295 -7.72 5.73 -3.52
N VAL A 296 -8.93 5.74 -2.98
CA VAL A 296 -9.41 6.82 -2.10
C VAL A 296 -8.58 6.86 -0.81
N LEU A 297 -8.31 5.71 -0.17
CA LEU A 297 -7.46 5.67 1.02
C LEU A 297 -6.03 6.17 0.73
N ASP A 298 -5.45 5.82 -0.42
CA ASP A 298 -4.11 6.31 -0.78
C ASP A 298 -4.11 7.83 -1.04
N ASN A 299 -5.10 8.35 -1.78
CA ASN A 299 -5.13 9.76 -2.18
C ASN A 299 -5.65 10.69 -1.07
N TYR A 300 -6.68 10.30 -0.31
CA TYR A 300 -7.32 11.17 0.67
C TYR A 300 -6.86 10.91 2.11
N LEU A 301 -6.14 9.81 2.38
CA LEU A 301 -5.60 9.54 3.71
C LEU A 301 -4.07 9.46 3.72
N ALA A 302 -3.45 8.60 2.91
CA ALA A 302 -1.98 8.47 2.94
C ALA A 302 -1.27 9.71 2.41
N LEU A 303 -1.74 10.29 1.31
CA LEU A 303 -1.10 11.46 0.71
C LEU A 303 -1.18 12.71 1.62
N PRO A 304 -2.33 13.10 2.21
CA PRO A 304 -2.37 14.19 3.19
C PRO A 304 -1.50 13.91 4.42
N LEU A 305 -1.50 12.66 4.92
CA LEU A 305 -0.65 12.29 6.05
C LEU A 305 0.84 12.45 5.72
N MET A 306 1.26 12.14 4.50
CA MET A 306 2.64 12.31 4.02
C MET A 306 3.14 13.75 4.18
N LEU A 307 2.27 14.74 3.93
CA LEU A 307 2.65 16.16 4.05
C LEU A 307 3.05 16.56 5.47
N ILE A 308 2.58 15.83 6.50
CA ILE A 308 2.91 16.10 7.89
C ILE A 308 3.87 15.08 8.51
N GLU A 309 4.33 14.08 7.73
CA GLU A 309 5.36 13.12 8.16
C GLU A 309 6.70 13.81 8.49
N ASP A 310 7.49 13.29 9.42
CA ASP A 310 8.89 13.73 9.55
C ASP A 310 9.69 13.33 8.29
N GLY A 311 10.67 14.13 7.87
CA GLY A 311 11.48 13.83 6.67
C GLY A 311 12.15 12.46 6.71
N ARG A 312 12.48 11.94 7.90
CA ARG A 312 13.03 10.58 8.09
C ARG A 312 12.12 9.48 7.55
N SER A 313 10.80 9.69 7.59
CA SER A 313 9.79 8.74 7.10
C SER A 313 9.95 8.40 5.63
N GLN A 314 10.54 9.29 4.81
CA GLN A 314 10.77 9.02 3.38
C GLN A 314 11.47 7.68 3.16
N THR A 315 12.44 7.33 3.99
CA THR A 315 13.28 6.12 3.84
C THR A 315 12.53 4.80 4.02
N ARG A 316 11.28 4.83 4.53
CA ARG A 316 10.43 3.63 4.58
C ARG A 316 9.98 3.20 3.18
N ARG A 317 9.85 4.15 2.26
CA ARG A 317 9.45 3.92 0.86
C ARG A 317 10.67 3.52 0.01
N PRO A 318 10.52 2.59 -0.96
CA PRO A 318 9.27 1.93 -1.37
C PRO A 318 8.97 0.61 -0.64
N ARG A 319 9.81 0.20 0.31
CA ARG A 319 9.66 -1.10 0.98
C ARG A 319 8.35 -1.18 1.78
N TYR A 320 8.06 -0.12 2.52
CA TYR A 320 6.85 0.12 3.30
C TYR A 320 6.17 1.40 2.80
N GLY A 321 4.86 1.52 3.00
CA GLY A 321 4.12 2.71 2.60
C GLY A 321 4.05 2.93 1.09
N ALA A 322 4.02 1.85 0.31
CA ALA A 322 3.68 1.95 -1.11
C ALA A 322 2.15 2.08 -1.26
N PRO A 323 1.63 2.93 -2.15
CA PRO A 323 0.22 2.94 -2.50
C PRO A 323 -0.28 1.55 -2.88
N GLY A 324 -1.50 1.23 -2.47
CA GLY A 324 -2.13 -0.06 -2.69
C GLY A 324 -1.67 -1.17 -1.74
N ASP A 325 -0.89 -0.88 -0.69
CA ASP A 325 -0.50 -1.91 0.28
C ASP A 325 -1.68 -2.29 1.19
N VAL A 326 -2.26 -3.45 0.90
CA VAL A 326 -3.43 -4.00 1.57
C VAL A 326 -3.26 -5.49 1.83
N ARG A 327 -3.85 -5.99 2.92
CA ARG A 327 -3.91 -7.42 3.22
C ARG A 327 -5.34 -7.83 3.60
N ARG A 328 -5.92 -8.78 2.88
CA ARG A 328 -7.21 -9.39 3.27
C ARG A 328 -7.05 -10.15 4.58
N GLN A 329 -8.06 -10.09 5.45
CA GLN A 329 -8.06 -10.80 6.74
C GLN A 329 -8.95 -12.05 6.67
N PRO A 330 -8.53 -13.20 7.25
CA PRO A 330 -9.30 -14.44 7.20
C PRO A 330 -10.71 -14.35 7.83
N HIS A 331 -10.87 -13.51 8.85
CA HIS A 331 -12.14 -13.28 9.54
C HIS A 331 -13.04 -12.25 8.84
N GLY A 332 -12.74 -11.90 7.58
CA GLY A 332 -13.43 -10.87 6.82
C GLY A 332 -12.81 -9.48 7.00
N GLY A 333 -13.07 -8.61 6.03
CA GLY A 333 -12.46 -7.28 5.94
C GLY A 333 -11.02 -7.31 5.43
N PHE A 334 -10.32 -6.20 5.65
CA PHE A 334 -8.95 -6.01 5.20
C PHE A 334 -8.19 -5.03 6.09
N GLU A 335 -6.86 -5.10 6.00
CA GLU A 335 -5.93 -4.23 6.67
C GLU A 335 -5.26 -3.33 5.62
N TYR A 336 -5.41 -2.02 5.78
CA TYR A 336 -4.76 -0.99 5.01
C TYR A 336 -3.41 -0.61 5.64
N ARG A 337 -2.33 -0.71 4.86
CA ARG A 337 -0.95 -0.78 5.38
C ARG A 337 -0.01 0.31 4.87
N THR A 338 -0.53 1.28 4.13
CA THR A 338 0.29 2.37 3.57
C THR A 338 0.83 3.31 4.66
N LEU A 339 0.07 3.55 5.73
CA LEU A 339 0.37 4.63 6.67
C LEU A 339 1.59 4.36 7.57
N PRO A 340 2.39 5.38 7.92
CA PRO A 340 3.27 5.32 9.08
C PRO A 340 2.47 5.24 10.37
N SER A 341 3.15 5.00 11.49
CA SER A 341 2.49 5.09 12.80
C SER A 341 2.06 6.53 13.08
N TRP A 342 0.75 6.74 13.02
CA TRP A 342 0.07 8.01 13.30
C TRP A 342 -0.18 8.23 14.81
N LEU A 343 0.38 7.37 15.66
CA LEU A 343 0.26 7.42 17.13
C LEU A 343 1.03 8.60 17.76
N VAL A 344 1.71 9.43 16.95
CA VAL A 344 2.59 10.52 17.41
C VAL A 344 1.88 11.49 18.34
N THR A 345 0.61 11.83 18.06
CA THR A 345 -0.22 12.64 18.96
C THR A 345 -1.69 12.21 18.91
N PRO A 346 -2.47 12.48 19.98
CA PRO A 346 -3.91 12.23 19.96
C PRO A 346 -4.66 12.95 18.84
N GLY A 347 -4.22 14.15 18.46
CA GLY A 347 -4.85 14.95 17.40
C GLY A 347 -4.72 14.30 16.03
N ILE A 348 -3.51 13.87 15.67
CA ILE A 348 -3.26 13.15 14.42
C ILE A 348 -4.02 11.82 14.40
N THR A 349 -4.00 11.08 15.51
CA THR A 349 -4.73 9.82 15.62
C THR A 349 -6.24 10.00 15.41
N LYS A 350 -6.86 11.00 16.05
CA LYS A 350 -8.29 11.31 15.81
C LYS A 350 -8.54 11.66 14.35
N GLY A 351 -7.68 12.48 13.75
CA GLY A 351 -7.80 12.86 12.35
C GLY A 351 -7.78 11.67 11.40
N VAL A 352 -6.81 10.76 11.59
CA VAL A 352 -6.69 9.54 10.78
C VAL A 352 -7.90 8.63 10.94
N LEU A 353 -8.36 8.37 12.17
CA LEU A 353 -9.52 7.51 12.41
C LEU A 353 -10.83 8.12 11.88
N GLY A 354 -11.04 9.42 12.14
CA GLY A 354 -12.22 10.14 11.66
C GLY A 354 -12.26 10.19 10.13
N LEU A 355 -11.11 10.41 9.49
CA LEU A 355 -11.01 10.45 8.04
C LEU A 355 -11.19 9.04 7.45
N ALA A 356 -10.57 8.00 8.03
CA ALA A 356 -10.81 6.63 7.59
C ALA A 356 -12.31 6.24 7.67
N ALA A 357 -13.01 6.65 8.73
CA ALA A 357 -14.46 6.43 8.86
C ALA A 357 -15.25 7.16 7.75
N LEU A 358 -14.97 8.45 7.53
CA LEU A 358 -15.60 9.26 6.48
C LEU A 358 -15.37 8.67 5.07
N LEU A 359 -14.12 8.30 4.77
CA LEU A 359 -13.77 7.69 3.47
C LEU A 359 -14.50 6.36 3.29
N SER A 360 -14.60 5.54 4.35
CA SER A 360 -15.31 4.26 4.28
C SER A 360 -16.80 4.41 3.97
N SER A 361 -17.44 5.50 4.39
CA SER A 361 -18.85 5.77 4.08
C SER A 361 -19.05 6.44 2.72
N SER A 362 -18.10 7.26 2.26
CA SER A 362 -18.30 8.19 1.13
C SER A 362 -17.31 8.03 -0.03
N TYR A 363 -16.47 6.98 -0.07
CA TYR A 363 -15.44 6.85 -1.13
C TYR A 363 -15.97 6.88 -2.57
N ARG A 364 -17.26 6.59 -2.78
CA ARG A 364 -17.90 6.60 -4.11
C ARG A 364 -18.15 8.02 -4.65
N GLU A 365 -18.22 9.00 -3.75
CA GLU A 365 -18.41 10.43 -4.06
C GLU A 365 -17.08 11.14 -4.32
N LEU A 366 -15.95 10.46 -4.08
CA LEU A 366 -14.61 11.03 -4.18
C LEU A 366 -13.92 10.61 -5.48
N HIS A 367 -13.59 11.57 -6.33
CA HIS A 367 -13.17 11.31 -7.72
C HIS A 367 -11.71 11.63 -8.01
N GLN A 368 -11.06 12.49 -7.23
CA GLN A 368 -9.69 12.91 -7.52
C GLN A 368 -8.66 11.83 -7.20
N ARG A 369 -7.66 11.68 -8.08
CA ARG A 369 -6.63 10.63 -7.98
C ARG A 369 -5.24 11.17 -8.35
N PRO A 370 -4.69 12.17 -7.63
CA PRO A 370 -3.38 12.75 -7.95
C PRO A 370 -2.24 11.72 -8.05
N LEU A 371 -2.28 10.63 -7.26
CA LEU A 371 -1.26 9.57 -7.33
C LEU A 371 -1.30 8.74 -8.63
N ARG A 372 -2.29 8.91 -9.52
CA ARG A 372 -2.23 8.37 -10.89
C ARG A 372 -1.27 9.15 -11.78
N ASN A 373 -1.02 10.42 -11.47
CA ASN A 373 -0.04 11.21 -12.19
C ASN A 373 1.36 10.76 -11.77
N PHE A 374 2.16 10.27 -12.72
CA PHE A 374 3.49 9.75 -12.45
C PHE A 374 4.41 10.76 -11.75
N GLU A 375 4.30 12.04 -12.08
CA GLU A 375 5.11 13.10 -11.48
C GLU A 375 4.79 13.33 -10.00
N LEU A 376 3.53 13.14 -9.62
CA LEU A 376 3.09 13.21 -8.22
C LEU A 376 3.37 11.89 -7.49
N LEU A 377 3.25 10.75 -8.16
CA LEU A 377 3.67 9.47 -7.60
C LEU A 377 5.18 9.47 -7.29
N ARG A 378 6.01 9.96 -8.22
CA ARG A 378 7.44 10.15 -7.99
C ARG A 378 7.71 11.07 -6.80
N ALA A 379 7.04 12.23 -6.75
CA ALA A 379 7.13 13.16 -5.63
C ALA A 379 6.75 12.50 -4.29
N TYR A 380 5.79 11.57 -4.28
CA TYR A 380 5.40 10.82 -3.09
C TYR A 380 6.52 9.91 -2.58
N TYR A 381 7.21 9.23 -3.49
CA TYR A 381 8.38 8.41 -3.16
C TYR A 381 9.59 9.26 -2.73
N GLU A 382 9.77 10.41 -3.36
CA GLU A 382 10.87 11.35 -3.07
C GLU A 382 10.62 12.21 -1.82
N GLY A 383 9.40 12.24 -1.29
CA GLY A 383 9.03 13.09 -0.16
C GLY A 383 8.98 14.59 -0.51
N ASP A 384 8.72 14.94 -1.76
CA ASP A 384 8.56 16.33 -2.24
C ASP A 384 7.20 16.89 -1.79
N LYS A 385 7.18 17.36 -0.54
CA LYS A 385 5.98 17.93 0.10
C LYS A 385 5.47 19.18 -0.61
N PRO A 386 6.30 20.16 -1.02
CA PRO A 386 5.80 21.35 -1.73
C PRO A 386 4.99 21.00 -2.98
N LYS A 387 5.50 20.11 -3.83
CA LYS A 387 4.78 19.68 -5.05
C LYS A 387 3.46 18.98 -4.73
N LEU A 388 3.44 18.19 -3.65
CA LEU A 388 2.25 17.43 -3.26
C LEU A 388 1.21 18.26 -2.49
N ALA A 389 1.62 19.28 -1.76
CA ALA A 389 0.71 20.20 -1.07
C ALA A 389 -0.25 20.88 -2.05
N VAL A 390 0.23 21.23 -3.25
CA VAL A 390 -0.60 21.78 -4.33
C VAL A 390 -1.69 20.78 -4.76
N ALA A 391 -1.31 19.51 -4.92
CA ALA A 391 -2.24 18.45 -5.34
C ALA A 391 -3.23 18.03 -4.24
N VAL A 392 -2.89 18.22 -2.96
CA VAL A 392 -3.75 17.86 -1.82
C VAL A 392 -4.85 18.88 -1.57
N LYS A 393 -4.64 20.17 -1.88
CA LYS A 393 -5.63 21.22 -1.61
C LYS A 393 -7.01 20.89 -2.21
N PRO A 394 -7.13 20.54 -3.51
CA PRO A 394 -8.43 20.14 -4.08
C PRO A 394 -9.07 18.92 -3.42
N LEU A 395 -8.28 17.99 -2.84
CA LEU A 395 -8.81 16.83 -2.12
C LEU A 395 -9.52 17.26 -0.83
N ILE A 396 -8.94 18.23 -0.12
CA ILE A 396 -9.51 18.80 1.10
C ILE A 396 -10.83 19.50 0.80
N ASP A 397 -10.90 20.23 -0.31
CA ASP A 397 -12.13 20.90 -0.74
C ASP A 397 -13.26 19.88 -0.99
N GLU A 398 -12.97 18.78 -1.69
CA GLU A 398 -13.95 17.71 -1.95
C GLU A 398 -14.41 16.99 -0.66
N LEU A 399 -13.52 16.85 0.33
CA LEU A 399 -13.90 16.30 1.64
C LEU A 399 -14.91 17.19 2.37
N HIS A 400 -14.79 18.51 2.26
CA HIS A 400 -15.72 19.45 2.89
C HIS A 400 -17.12 19.40 2.28
N GLU A 401 -17.23 19.04 1.00
CA GLU A 401 -18.52 18.93 0.29
C GLU A 401 -19.27 17.62 0.60
N LEU A 402 -18.61 16.63 1.23
CA LEU A 402 -19.27 15.39 1.59
C LEU A 402 -20.35 15.63 2.64
N ALA A 403 -21.56 15.11 2.40
CA ALA A 403 -22.68 15.19 3.36
C ALA A 403 -22.30 14.61 4.74
N GLY A 404 -21.46 13.57 4.77
CA GLY A 404 -20.98 12.93 5.99
C GLY A 404 -19.89 13.71 6.75
N TYR A 405 -19.29 14.76 6.19
CA TYR A 405 -18.14 15.45 6.78
C TYR A 405 -18.43 16.00 8.17
N ARG A 406 -19.60 16.65 8.33
CA ARG A 406 -20.02 17.29 9.60
C ARG A 406 -19.99 16.33 10.79
N ARG A 407 -20.28 15.04 10.57
CA ARG A 407 -20.25 13.99 11.60
C ARG A 407 -18.84 13.83 12.19
N TYR A 408 -17.81 13.97 11.37
CA TYR A 408 -16.41 13.72 11.73
C TYR A 408 -15.55 14.97 11.82
N GLU A 409 -16.09 16.15 11.49
CA GLU A 409 -15.40 17.44 11.43
C GLU A 409 -14.54 17.73 12.68
N HIS A 410 -15.08 17.50 13.87
CA HIS A 410 -14.37 17.75 15.13
C HIS A 410 -13.11 16.86 15.30
N MET A 411 -13.06 15.70 14.65
CA MET A 411 -11.89 14.81 14.62
C MET A 411 -10.94 15.16 13.48
N VAL A 412 -11.49 15.48 12.30
CA VAL A 412 -10.76 15.60 11.03
C VAL A 412 -10.18 16.99 10.82
N SER A 413 -10.92 18.06 11.14
CA SER A 413 -10.51 19.44 10.86
C SER A 413 -9.18 19.87 11.50
N PRO A 414 -8.80 19.45 12.73
CA PRO A 414 -7.49 19.82 13.28
C PRO A 414 -6.35 19.18 12.49
N PHE A 415 -6.53 17.95 12.02
CA PHE A 415 -5.57 17.25 11.17
C PHE A 415 -5.45 17.93 9.80
N LEU A 416 -6.57 18.22 9.13
CA LEU A 416 -6.54 18.91 7.83
C LEU A 416 -5.92 20.32 7.93
N ARG A 417 -6.11 21.02 9.07
CA ARG A 417 -5.41 22.28 9.34
C ARG A 417 -3.90 22.09 9.41
N MET A 418 -3.40 21.04 10.07
CA MET A 418 -1.96 20.75 10.10
C MET A 418 -1.41 20.46 8.70
N VAL A 419 -2.15 19.69 7.90
CA VAL A 419 -1.82 19.40 6.50
C VAL A 419 -1.73 20.69 5.69
N HIS A 420 -2.75 21.56 5.79
CA HIS A 420 -2.79 22.84 5.09
C HIS A 420 -1.63 23.77 5.48
N LEU A 421 -1.27 23.80 6.77
CA LEU A 421 -0.17 24.62 7.28
C LEU A 421 1.21 23.98 7.10
N GLY A 422 1.29 22.75 6.56
CA GLY A 422 2.56 22.03 6.39
C GLY A 422 3.27 21.69 7.72
N ILE A 423 2.52 21.59 8.82
CA ILE A 423 3.09 21.33 10.15
C ILE A 423 3.49 19.86 10.24
N SER A 424 4.79 19.59 10.16
CA SER A 424 5.32 18.24 10.31
C SER A 424 5.42 17.84 11.79
N TRP A 425 5.18 16.57 12.10
CA TRP A 425 5.47 16.03 13.42
C TRP A 425 6.96 15.75 13.60
N ASP A 426 7.40 15.60 14.86
CA ASP A 426 8.76 15.20 15.21
C ASP A 426 8.77 13.79 15.83
N GLU A 427 9.36 12.84 15.10
CA GLU A 427 9.44 11.42 15.50
C GLU A 427 10.46 11.16 16.62
N SER A 428 11.18 12.19 17.08
CA SER A 428 12.10 12.08 18.22
C SER A 428 11.41 12.35 19.56
N ARG A 429 10.18 12.88 19.54
CA ARG A 429 9.45 13.21 20.77
C ARG A 429 8.82 11.97 21.40
N ASP A 430 8.80 11.97 22.73
CA ASP A 430 8.08 10.97 23.49
C ASP A 430 6.57 11.17 23.34
N ILE A 431 5.88 10.20 22.75
CA ILE A 431 4.44 10.27 22.51
C ILE A 431 3.64 10.33 23.82
N ARG A 432 4.19 9.82 24.93
CA ARG A 432 3.51 9.80 26.24
C ARG A 432 3.06 11.19 26.69
N MET A 433 3.83 12.23 26.35
CA MET A 433 3.49 13.62 26.64
C MET A 433 2.15 14.04 26.01
N GLY A 434 2.01 13.81 24.70
CA GLY A 434 0.79 14.16 23.97
C GLY A 434 -0.42 13.37 24.46
N TRP A 435 -0.19 12.10 24.80
CA TRP A 435 -1.23 11.18 25.26
C TRP A 435 -1.54 11.24 26.77
N LYS A 436 -0.78 12.03 27.54
CA LYS A 436 -0.90 12.14 29.00
C LYS A 436 -0.81 10.77 29.70
N ILE A 437 0.19 9.99 29.32
CA ILE A 437 0.50 8.68 29.90
C ILE A 437 1.68 8.83 30.83
N GLY A 438 1.44 8.77 32.14
CA GLY A 438 2.47 8.97 33.15
C GLY A 438 3.52 7.84 33.17
N PRO A 439 4.70 8.11 33.73
CA PRO A 439 5.28 9.43 34.03
C PRO A 439 5.94 10.04 32.78
N TRP A 440 5.84 11.35 32.59
CA TRP A 440 6.63 12.11 31.61
C TRP A 440 7.24 13.32 32.34
N LYS A 441 8.52 13.64 32.06
CA LYS A 441 9.13 14.90 32.51
C LYS A 441 9.13 15.87 31.35
N GLU A 442 8.50 17.04 31.52
CA GLU A 442 8.79 18.19 30.68
C GLU A 442 10.28 18.52 30.86
N ARG A 443 11.02 18.61 29.77
CA ARG A 443 12.38 19.15 29.80
C ARG A 443 12.32 20.66 29.84
#